data_AF-A0A2E9NDR9-F1
#
_entry.id   AF-A0A2E9NDR9-F1
#
_cell.length_a   1.000
_cell.length_b   1.000
_cell.length_c   1.000
_cell.angle_alpha   90.00
_cell.angle_beta   90.00
_cell.angle_gamma   90.00
#
_symmetry.space_group_name_H-M   'P 1'
#
loop_
_entity.id
_entity.type
_entity.pdbx_description
1 polymer ?
#
loop_
_entity_poly.entity_id
_entity_poly.type
_entity_poly.pdbx_seq_one_letter_code
_entity_poly.pdbx_strand_id
1 'polypeptide(L)'
;MDAVGGRIAAGGIVSMPLESLTKTILPEGSDPTRLLGVKVVNKGAAGIDVTSAGIQLDVGLPDTVLPAWIFDGPWCRQAFPFRLEGRAREDWYVTAGTVRATVVELAKKTGRAPVRFRPFTDLGDDTWEVGTWRNAIELPIWKEGVAEDYLESLNSA
;
A
#
# COMPACT_ATOMS: atom_id res chain seq x y z
N MET A 1 7.13 6.15 7.96
CA MET A 1 6.55 5.77 6.67
C MET A 1 5.19 5.19 6.97
N ASP A 2 4.19 5.55 6.16
CA ASP A 2 2.80 5.26 6.48
C ASP A 2 2.07 4.75 5.23
N ALA A 3 1.15 3.81 5.42
CA ALA A 3 0.16 3.46 4.40
C ALA A 3 -0.92 4.55 4.36
N VAL A 4 -1.24 5.04 3.18
CA VAL A 4 -2.14 6.18 2.97
C VAL A 4 -3.19 5.86 1.91
N GLY A 5 -4.32 6.56 1.97
CA GLY A 5 -5.29 6.61 0.88
C GLY A 5 -4.99 7.77 -0.06
N GLY A 6 -5.45 7.68 -1.31
CA GLY A 6 -5.40 8.77 -2.27
C GLY A 6 -6.72 8.91 -3.03
N ARG A 7 -7.12 10.16 -3.27
CA ARG A 7 -8.26 10.52 -4.13
C ARG A 7 -7.78 11.41 -5.27
N ILE A 8 -8.30 11.17 -6.47
CA ILE A 8 -8.06 12.05 -7.61
C ILE A 8 -8.92 13.31 -7.46
N ALA A 9 -8.29 14.49 -7.49
CA ALA A 9 -8.97 15.77 -7.41
C ALA A 9 -8.19 16.84 -8.19
N ALA A 10 -8.89 17.64 -8.99
CA ALA A 10 -8.35 18.81 -9.70
C ALA A 10 -7.01 18.54 -10.45
N GLY A 11 -6.91 17.39 -11.13
CA GLY A 11 -5.72 17.02 -11.90
C GLY A 11 -4.53 16.49 -11.08
N GLY A 12 -4.73 16.21 -9.79
CA GLY A 12 -3.71 15.60 -8.92
C GLY A 12 -4.29 14.59 -7.92
N ILE A 13 -3.46 14.13 -7.00
CA ILE A 13 -3.82 13.19 -5.95
C ILE A 13 -3.81 13.91 -4.60
N VAL A 14 -4.92 13.82 -3.89
CA VAL A 14 -5.02 14.26 -2.49
C VAL A 14 -4.77 13.06 -1.59
N SER A 15 -3.64 13.08 -0.91
CA SER A 15 -3.28 12.10 0.12
C SER A 15 -4.18 12.25 1.36
N MET A 16 -4.60 11.13 1.95
CA MET A 16 -5.43 11.10 3.15
C MET A 16 -5.08 9.89 4.03
N PRO A 17 -5.49 9.89 5.32
CA PRO A 17 -5.36 8.70 6.15
C PRO A 17 -6.06 7.49 5.52
N LEU A 18 -5.48 6.30 5.66
CA LEU A 18 -5.98 5.09 5.00
C LEU A 18 -7.45 4.80 5.33
N GLU A 19 -7.81 4.96 6.60
CA GLU A 19 -9.16 4.77 7.15
C GLU A 19 -10.19 5.78 6.61
N SER A 20 -9.74 6.86 5.98
CA SER A 20 -10.62 7.84 5.35
C SER A 20 -11.04 7.41 3.94
N LEU A 21 -10.33 6.46 3.31
CA LEU A 21 -10.60 6.07 1.91
C LEU A 21 -11.97 5.43 1.73
N THR A 22 -12.47 4.70 2.73
CA THR A 22 -13.82 4.09 2.72
C THR A 22 -14.91 5.03 3.24
N LYS A 23 -14.55 6.03 4.05
CA LYS A 23 -15.49 6.97 4.69
C LYS A 23 -15.76 8.23 3.88
N THR A 24 -14.92 8.52 2.88
CA THR A 24 -15.02 9.76 2.09
C THR A 24 -16.18 9.67 1.11
N ILE A 25 -17.18 10.54 1.29
CA ILE A 25 -18.26 10.74 0.32
C ILE A 25 -17.68 11.53 -0.86
N LEU A 26 -17.76 10.96 -2.06
CA LEU A 26 -17.30 11.62 -3.27
C LEU A 26 -18.38 12.60 -3.77
N PRO A 27 -18.02 13.86 -4.09
CA PRO A 27 -18.93 14.76 -4.78
C PRO A 27 -19.40 14.16 -6.11
N GLU A 28 -20.64 14.45 -6.51
CA GLU A 28 -21.21 14.03 -7.79
C GLU A 28 -20.30 14.44 -8.96
N GLY A 29 -20.03 13.52 -9.89
CA GLY A 29 -19.12 13.73 -11.02
C GLY A 29 -17.63 13.59 -10.71
N SER A 30 -17.25 13.26 -9.46
CA SER A 30 -15.84 12.95 -9.13
C SER A 30 -15.41 11.59 -9.69
N ASP A 31 -14.12 11.44 -9.97
CA ASP A 31 -13.52 10.15 -10.30
C ASP A 31 -13.70 9.17 -9.12
N PRO A 32 -14.37 8.01 -9.32
CA PRO A 32 -14.59 7.03 -8.26
C PRO A 32 -13.34 6.22 -7.90
N THR A 33 -12.24 6.39 -8.63
CA THR A 33 -10.99 5.65 -8.43
C THR A 33 -10.41 5.95 -7.06
N ARG A 34 -10.29 4.89 -6.27
CA ARG A 34 -9.63 4.91 -4.97
C ARG A 34 -8.18 4.45 -5.13
N LEU A 35 -7.25 5.24 -4.60
CA LEU A 35 -5.83 4.91 -4.62
C LEU A 35 -5.38 4.45 -3.24
N LEU A 36 -4.55 3.42 -3.21
CA LEU A 36 -3.76 3.03 -2.05
C LEU A 36 -2.33 3.50 -2.28
N GLY A 37 -1.71 4.07 -1.27
CA GLY A 37 -0.35 4.56 -1.39
C GLY A 37 0.52 4.30 -0.18
N VAL A 38 1.81 4.55 -0.37
CA VAL A 38 2.84 4.54 0.65
C VAL A 38 3.49 5.90 0.68
N LYS A 39 3.49 6.51 1.85
CA LYS A 39 4.13 7.80 2.11
C LYS A 39 5.48 7.59 2.77
N VAL A 40 6.54 8.01 2.09
CA VAL A 40 7.90 8.01 2.62
C VAL A 40 8.28 9.44 2.99
N VAL A 41 8.84 9.62 4.17
CA VAL A 41 9.28 10.92 4.68
C VAL A 41 10.73 10.79 5.11
N ASN A 42 11.61 11.51 4.44
CA ASN A 42 12.99 11.64 4.86
C ASN A 42 13.06 12.72 5.95
N LYS A 43 13.24 12.30 7.21
CA LYS A 43 13.40 13.23 8.35
C LYS A 43 14.84 13.72 8.49
N GLY A 44 15.79 13.11 7.78
CA GLY A 44 17.21 13.45 7.80
C GLY A 44 17.52 14.72 7.02
N ALA A 45 18.75 15.22 7.20
CA ALA A 45 19.26 16.38 6.47
C ALA A 45 19.84 16.00 5.09
N ALA A 46 20.34 14.77 4.93
CA ALA A 46 20.88 14.28 3.68
C ALA A 46 19.79 13.59 2.84
N GLY A 47 19.93 13.64 1.52
CA GLY A 47 19.09 12.86 0.60
C GLY A 47 19.38 11.36 0.71
N ILE A 48 18.33 10.56 0.57
CA ILE A 48 18.39 9.09 0.56
C ILE A 48 17.93 8.57 -0.80
N ASP A 49 18.52 7.48 -1.27
CA ASP A 49 18.04 6.81 -2.47
C ASP A 49 16.92 5.84 -2.07
N VAL A 50 15.85 5.82 -2.86
CA VAL A 50 14.69 4.93 -2.68
C VAL A 50 14.60 4.07 -3.92
N THR A 51 14.94 2.79 -3.80
CA THR A 51 14.92 1.84 -4.91
C THR A 51 13.55 1.20 -5.11
N SER A 52 12.75 1.12 -4.06
CA SER A 52 11.34 0.77 -4.14
C SER A 52 10.55 1.20 -2.91
N ALA A 53 9.24 1.31 -3.06
CA ALA A 53 8.29 1.47 -1.95
C ALA A 53 7.01 0.71 -2.27
N GLY A 54 6.33 0.21 -1.24
CA GLY A 54 5.15 -0.62 -1.43
C GLY A 54 4.63 -1.23 -0.14
N ILE A 55 3.92 -2.35 -0.24
CA ILE A 55 3.41 -3.07 0.94
C ILE A 55 4.02 -4.46 1.05
N GLN A 56 4.27 -4.88 2.29
CA GLN A 56 4.52 -6.26 2.64
C GLN A 56 3.24 -6.89 3.18
N LEU A 57 3.00 -8.14 2.82
CA LEU A 57 1.87 -8.94 3.27
C LEU A 57 2.36 -10.11 4.11
N ASP A 58 1.73 -10.32 5.25
CA ASP A 58 1.93 -11.54 6.04
C ASP A 58 0.81 -12.52 5.71
N VAL A 59 1.17 -13.65 5.11
CA VAL A 59 0.27 -14.75 4.75
C VAL A 59 0.52 -15.99 5.62
N GLY A 60 1.09 -15.81 6.82
CA GLY A 60 1.42 -16.88 7.75
C GLY A 60 2.60 -17.77 7.31
N LEU A 61 3.41 -17.28 6.37
CA LEU A 61 4.70 -17.89 6.01
C LEU A 61 5.77 -17.43 7.02
N PRO A 62 6.90 -18.16 7.15
CA PRO A 62 8.02 -17.68 7.96
C PRO A 62 8.44 -16.26 7.56
N ASP A 63 8.79 -15.42 8.54
CA ASP A 63 9.12 -13.99 8.34
C ASP A 63 10.24 -13.75 7.31
N THR A 64 11.04 -14.77 6.99
CA THR A 64 12.09 -14.74 5.96
C THR A 64 11.55 -14.75 4.52
N VAL A 65 10.24 -15.00 4.32
CA VAL A 65 9.60 -15.11 3.00
C VAL A 65 8.29 -14.31 2.98
N LEU A 66 8.34 -13.05 3.41
CA LEU A 66 7.19 -12.15 3.33
C LEU A 66 7.05 -11.59 1.91
N PRO A 67 5.91 -11.84 1.22
CA PRO A 67 5.65 -11.23 -0.07
C PRO A 67 5.66 -9.69 0.03
N ALA A 68 6.56 -9.06 -0.72
CA ALA A 68 6.63 -7.62 -0.89
C ALA A 68 6.11 -7.25 -2.28
N TRP A 69 5.28 -6.21 -2.35
CA TRP A 69 4.76 -5.71 -3.61
C TRP A 69 5.02 -4.22 -3.75
N ILE A 70 5.72 -3.87 -4.82
CA ILE A 70 6.19 -2.52 -5.14
C ILE A 70 5.04 -1.75 -5.80
N PHE A 71 4.89 -0.47 -5.42
CA PHE A 71 3.91 0.43 -5.99
C PHE A 71 4.51 1.17 -7.18
N ASP A 72 4.47 0.54 -8.34
CA ASP A 72 4.74 1.16 -9.64
C ASP A 72 3.43 1.41 -10.39
N GLY A 73 3.34 2.53 -11.11
CA GLY A 73 2.13 2.83 -11.86
C GLY A 73 1.96 4.28 -12.29
N PRO A 74 0.89 4.57 -13.04
CA PRO A 74 0.64 5.89 -13.62
C PRO A 74 0.31 6.97 -12.58
N TRP A 75 0.00 6.58 -11.34
CA TRP A 75 -0.31 7.47 -10.23
C TRP A 75 0.92 7.83 -9.39
N CYS A 76 2.07 7.19 -9.67
CA CYS A 76 3.33 7.51 -9.04
C CYS A 76 3.97 8.69 -9.77
N ARG A 77 4.13 9.82 -9.08
CA ARG A 77 4.74 11.02 -9.66
C ARG A 77 6.21 10.80 -10.05
N GLN A 78 6.91 9.98 -9.28
CA GLN A 78 8.31 9.64 -9.47
C GLN A 78 8.44 8.13 -9.67
N ALA A 79 9.18 7.74 -10.70
CA ALA A 79 9.55 6.33 -10.92
C ALA A 79 10.71 5.95 -10.00
N PHE A 80 10.84 4.66 -9.71
CA PHE A 80 12.01 4.12 -9.03
C PHE A 80 13.15 3.83 -10.01
N PRO A 81 14.44 3.92 -9.58
CA PRO A 81 14.88 4.47 -8.30
C PRO A 81 14.71 6.00 -8.25
N PHE A 82 14.48 6.55 -7.06
CA PHE A 82 14.28 7.98 -6.85
C PHE A 82 15.10 8.48 -5.65
N ARG A 83 15.78 9.62 -5.81
CA ARG A 83 16.49 10.28 -4.70
C ARG A 83 15.53 11.19 -3.94
N LEU A 84 15.23 10.82 -2.70
CA LEU A 84 14.40 11.60 -1.80
C LEU A 84 15.26 12.57 -0.98
N GLU A 85 15.18 13.84 -1.33
CA GLU A 85 15.95 14.90 -0.66
C GLU A 85 15.72 14.99 0.84
N GLY A 86 16.69 15.58 1.54
CA GLY A 86 16.62 15.81 2.99
C GLY A 86 15.38 16.63 3.35
N ARG A 87 14.68 16.23 4.42
CA ARG A 87 13.43 16.86 4.89
C ARG A 87 12.29 16.86 3.85
N ALA A 88 12.36 16.02 2.82
CA ALA A 88 11.31 15.88 1.81
C ALA A 88 10.40 14.68 2.09
N ARG A 89 9.32 14.59 1.31
CA ARG A 89 8.40 13.47 1.29
C ARG A 89 8.01 13.14 -0.15
N GLU A 90 7.70 11.88 -0.39
CA GLU A 90 7.12 11.42 -1.64
C GLU A 90 6.11 10.29 -1.36
N ASP A 91 5.09 10.21 -2.22
CA ASP A 91 4.03 9.24 -2.11
C ASP A 91 3.93 8.43 -3.41
N TRP A 92 3.90 7.10 -3.30
CA TRP A 92 3.65 6.20 -4.44
C TRP A 92 2.26 5.60 -4.32
N TYR A 93 1.50 5.62 -5.41
CA TYR A 93 0.09 5.22 -5.43
C TYR A 93 -0.19 4.17 -6.51
N VAL A 94 -1.05 3.22 -6.17
CA VAL A 94 -1.67 2.27 -7.10
C VAL A 94 -3.17 2.24 -6.86
N THR A 95 -3.95 1.69 -7.80
CA THR A 95 -5.39 1.57 -7.58
C THR A 95 -5.70 0.51 -6.53
N ALA A 96 -6.72 0.75 -5.69
CA ALA A 96 -7.20 -0.24 -4.73
C ALA A 96 -7.61 -1.56 -5.42
N GLY A 97 -8.11 -1.48 -6.66
CA GLY A 97 -8.44 -2.64 -7.49
C GLY A 97 -7.21 -3.48 -7.85
N THR A 98 -6.09 -2.84 -8.21
CA THR A 98 -4.82 -3.53 -8.47
C THR A 98 -4.35 -4.26 -7.22
N VAL A 99 -4.36 -3.58 -6.06
CA VAL A 99 -3.97 -4.19 -4.78
C VAL A 99 -4.84 -5.40 -4.46
N ARG A 100 -6.15 -5.28 -4.65
CA ARG A 100 -7.09 -6.38 -4.46
C ARG A 100 -6.75 -7.57 -5.35
N ALA A 101 -6.49 -7.33 -6.64
CA ALA A 101 -6.14 -8.39 -7.58
C ALA A 101 -4.87 -9.13 -7.14
N THR A 102 -3.81 -8.39 -6.80
CA THR A 102 -2.54 -8.94 -6.33
C THR A 102 -2.70 -9.76 -5.05
N VAL A 103 -3.45 -9.23 -4.07
CA VAL A 103 -3.71 -9.94 -2.81
C VAL A 103 -4.49 -11.23 -3.04
N VAL A 104 -5.51 -11.20 -3.90
CA VAL A 104 -6.31 -12.39 -4.24
C VAL A 104 -5.47 -13.42 -4.99
N GLU A 105 -4.63 -13.00 -5.94
CA GLU A 105 -3.72 -13.91 -6.64
C GLU A 105 -2.69 -14.53 -5.71
N LEU A 106 -2.12 -13.74 -4.80
CA LEU A 106 -1.21 -14.24 -3.78
C LEU A 106 -1.90 -15.31 -2.92
N ALA A 107 -3.10 -15.02 -2.42
CA ALA A 107 -3.85 -15.96 -1.59
C ALA A 107 -4.16 -17.27 -2.32
N LYS A 108 -4.54 -17.19 -3.61
CA LYS A 108 -4.73 -18.39 -4.45
C LYS A 108 -3.45 -19.19 -4.63
N LYS A 109 -2.30 -18.52 -4.79
CA LYS A 109 -1.00 -19.17 -5.01
C LYS A 109 -0.48 -19.85 -3.75
N THR A 110 -0.71 -19.25 -2.58
CA THR A 110 -0.22 -19.74 -1.29
C THR A 110 -1.22 -20.65 -0.57
N GLY A 111 -2.49 -20.65 -1.00
CA GLY A 111 -3.61 -21.22 -0.23
C GLY A 111 -3.86 -20.47 1.08
N ARG A 112 -3.40 -19.21 1.19
CA ARG A 112 -3.41 -18.44 2.43
C ARG A 112 -3.73 -16.97 2.20
N ALA A 113 -4.82 -16.49 2.78
CA ALA A 113 -5.17 -15.08 2.89
C ALA A 113 -4.16 -14.31 3.76
N PRO A 114 -3.95 -13.02 3.47
CA PRO A 114 -3.13 -12.17 4.32
C PRO A 114 -3.81 -11.90 5.66
N VAL A 115 -3.02 -11.96 6.72
CA VAL A 115 -3.43 -11.65 8.10
C VAL A 115 -3.18 -10.18 8.41
N ARG A 116 -2.03 -9.66 7.97
CA ARG A 116 -1.61 -8.27 8.21
C ARG A 116 -0.80 -7.73 7.04
N PHE A 117 -0.73 -6.42 6.97
CA PHE A 117 0.08 -5.70 5.98
C PHE A 117 0.86 -4.56 6.65
N ARG A 118 1.96 -4.14 6.04
CA ARG A 118 2.69 -2.93 6.43
C ARG A 118 3.29 -2.25 5.20
N PRO A 119 3.47 -0.92 5.20
CA PRO A 119 4.25 -0.25 4.17
C PRO A 119 5.74 -0.56 4.34
N PHE A 120 6.49 -0.53 3.25
CA PHE A 120 7.95 -0.62 3.25
C PHE A 120 8.55 0.34 2.22
N THR A 121 9.84 0.65 2.40
CA THR A 121 10.71 1.23 1.37
C THR A 121 12.07 0.56 1.46
N ASP A 122 12.63 0.28 0.29
CA ASP A 122 14.00 -0.21 0.10
C ASP A 122 14.90 0.98 -0.25
N LEU A 123 16.05 1.06 0.41
CA LEU A 123 17.03 2.14 0.25
C LEU A 123 18.16 1.77 -0.72
N GLY A 124 18.18 0.54 -1.25
CA GLY A 124 19.14 0.09 -2.27
C GLY A 124 20.51 -0.31 -1.74
N ASP A 125 20.71 -0.29 -0.42
CA ASP A 125 21.91 -0.74 0.29
C ASP A 125 21.62 -1.96 1.17
N ASP A 126 20.68 -2.80 0.73
CA ASP A 126 20.08 -3.91 1.48
C ASP A 126 19.31 -3.48 2.75
N THR A 127 19.13 -2.17 2.97
CA THR A 127 18.32 -1.64 4.09
C THR A 127 16.87 -1.46 3.70
N TRP A 128 15.99 -2.00 4.55
CA TRP A 128 14.55 -1.83 4.43
C TRP A 128 14.02 -1.06 5.62
N GLU A 129 13.35 0.04 5.35
CA GLU A 129 12.56 0.75 6.36
C GLU A 129 11.11 0.30 6.26
N VAL A 130 10.53 -0.10 7.38
CA VAL A 130 9.18 -0.68 7.42
C VAL A 130 8.28 0.11 8.37
N GLY A 131 7.01 0.25 8.00
CA GLY A 131 5.99 0.79 8.88
C GLY A 131 5.44 -0.25 9.85
N THR A 132 4.46 0.17 10.64
CA THR A 132 3.76 -0.69 11.60
C THR A 132 2.85 -1.68 10.87
N TRP A 133 2.80 -2.91 11.39
CA TRP A 133 1.80 -3.91 10.98
C TRP A 133 0.38 -3.45 11.31
N ARG A 134 -0.53 -3.63 10.36
CA ARG A 134 -1.97 -3.39 10.48
C ARG A 134 -2.74 -4.63 10.04
N ASN A 135 -3.94 -4.84 10.56
CA ASN A 135 -4.73 -6.01 10.16
C ASN A 135 -5.11 -5.90 8.67
N ALA A 136 -5.00 -7.00 7.92
CA ALA A 136 -5.32 -7.02 6.50
C ALA A 136 -6.76 -6.55 6.21
N ILE A 137 -7.69 -6.73 7.15
CA ILE A 137 -9.08 -6.24 7.04
C ILE A 137 -9.16 -4.70 6.93
N GLU A 138 -8.15 -3.98 7.42
CA GLU A 138 -8.09 -2.53 7.34
C GLU A 138 -7.70 -2.03 5.94
N LEU A 139 -7.29 -2.93 5.03
CA LEU A 139 -7.06 -2.56 3.64
C LEU A 139 -8.40 -2.15 3.00
N PRO A 140 -8.53 -0.93 2.45
CA PRO A 140 -9.76 -0.44 1.83
C PRO A 140 -9.96 -1.02 0.41
N ILE A 141 -9.61 -2.29 0.23
CA ILE A 141 -9.66 -3.06 -1.02
C ILE A 141 -10.78 -4.10 -1.01
N TRP A 142 -11.35 -4.36 0.17
CA TRP A 142 -12.41 -5.34 0.35
C TRP A 142 -13.76 -4.77 -0.04
N LYS A 143 -14.69 -5.64 -0.47
CA LYS A 143 -16.09 -5.23 -0.69
C LYS A 143 -16.72 -4.92 0.66
N GLU A 144 -17.73 -4.05 0.66
CA GLU A 144 -18.54 -3.80 1.85
C GLU A 144 -19.15 -5.12 2.36
N GLY A 145 -19.02 -5.39 3.66
CA GLY A 145 -19.45 -6.65 4.29
C GLY A 145 -18.42 -7.80 4.27
N VAL A 146 -17.23 -7.61 3.70
CA VAL A 146 -16.12 -8.55 3.92
C VAL A 146 -15.62 -8.39 5.36
N ALA A 147 -15.81 -9.43 6.16
CA ALA A 147 -15.32 -9.54 7.54
C ALA A 147 -14.07 -10.42 7.61
N GLU A 148 -13.46 -10.49 8.79
CA GLU A 148 -12.33 -11.38 9.09
C GLU A 148 -12.64 -12.84 8.70
N ASP A 149 -13.88 -13.26 8.95
CA ASP A 149 -14.44 -14.58 8.63
C ASP A 149 -14.37 -14.91 7.12
N TYR A 150 -14.49 -13.89 6.25
CA TYR A 150 -14.32 -14.09 4.81
C TYR A 150 -12.85 -14.35 4.48
N LEU A 151 -11.92 -13.62 5.10
CA LEU A 151 -10.49 -13.85 4.92
C LEU A 151 -10.08 -15.23 5.46
N GLU A 152 -10.67 -15.67 6.58
CA GLU A 152 -10.48 -17.02 7.12
C GLU A 152 -11.07 -18.10 6.20
N SER A 153 -12.21 -17.83 5.54
CA SER A 153 -12.81 -18.78 4.59
C SER A 153 -11.90 -19.05 3.38
N LEU A 154 -11.07 -18.07 2.98
CA LEU A 154 -10.08 -18.23 1.92
C LEU A 154 -8.91 -19.15 2.32
N ASN A 155 -8.70 -19.40 3.62
CA ASN A 155 -7.67 -20.33 4.12
C ASN A 155 -8.19 -21.78 4.24
N SER A 156 -9.51 -21.97 4.15
CA SER A 156 -10.17 -23.26 4.42
C SER A 156 -10.65 -23.97 3.14
N ALA A 157 -10.37 -23.39 1.97
CA ALA A 157 -10.73 -23.88 0.65
C ALA A 157 -9.50 -24.39 -0.10
#